data_AF-A6DHV9-F1
#
_entry.id   AF-A6DHV9-F1
#
_cell.length_a   1.000
_cell.length_b   1.000
_cell.length_c   1.000
_cell.angle_alpha   90.00
_cell.angle_beta   90.00
_cell.angle_gamma   90.00
#
_symmetry.space_group_name_H-M   'P 1'
#
loop_
_entity.id
_entity.type
_entity.pdbx_description
1 polymer ?
#
loop_
_entity_poly.entity_id
_entity_poly.type
_entity_poly.pdbx_seq_one_letter_code
_entity_poly.pdbx_strand_id
1 'polypeptide(L)'
;MGIITSNPIEGLSHSIVGMIWFTISMMSIHLFLRFSNKQKLTPQNEGNRKEICLGIIYFIIFSSFLIDTLEAWVNSPLDKHSWIFFIMSCFLIKTTLVRVKYKKNKKNVPSVAFLIVQILIVNSLFFDINAIWFMAFIMLICTYIIQLKGLVNLHLFLPALMVLFCAFPVSSYLITTYGPLPSNLQSDPLVVKFALCILMTISYLFLPLNLHKQLPLRQNLKRIKHSYLVILIFAVSSLILHNGVNEKTQIKPSYVIGPWTGEKQQIPLYLSNFFENGQVICREYKSGEEAVQLMISVHNNERHSMHSPEYCLKGANWKITQSEILTLNNKSNIKLINVSRGTQTRYYAYWFAQNEEFYTDMIDVLSKDISLRLRGQPRNWQLTRIKGQNKEQIMNFINHYIYQNDYINLTESIKTNLKEFDHES
;
A
#
# COMPACT_ATOMS: atom_id res chain seq x y z
N MET A 1 31.39 -1.85 23.25
CA MET A 1 30.94 -2.88 24.20
C MET A 1 29.95 -2.20 25.13
N GLY A 2 28.66 -2.57 25.09
CA GLY A 2 27.52 -1.80 25.67
C GLY A 2 27.23 -0.53 24.85
N ILE A 3 26.02 -0.21 24.41
CA ILE A 3 24.75 -0.15 25.15
C ILE A 3 23.60 -0.62 24.25
N ILE A 4 22.84 -1.59 24.76
CA ILE A 4 21.51 -2.00 24.28
C ILE A 4 20.52 -1.00 24.86
N THR A 5 19.72 -0.32 24.03
CA THR A 5 18.44 0.27 24.46
C THR A 5 17.39 0.08 23.36
N SER A 6 17.03 -1.18 23.12
CA SER A 6 15.68 -1.51 22.67
C SER A 6 15.27 -2.73 23.45
N ASN A 7 14.24 -2.60 24.28
CA ASN A 7 13.78 -3.61 25.22
C ASN A 7 13.69 -4.99 24.52
N PRO A 8 14.65 -5.92 24.72
CA PRO A 8 14.68 -7.17 23.97
C PRO A 8 13.47 -8.05 24.28
N ILE A 9 12.82 -7.79 25.41
CA ILE A 9 11.60 -8.45 25.88
C ILE A 9 10.41 -8.14 24.97
N GLU A 10 10.30 -6.94 24.39
CA GLU A 10 9.20 -6.59 23.48
C GLU A 10 9.34 -7.28 22.12
N GLY A 11 10.56 -7.32 21.56
CA GLY A 11 10.86 -8.08 20.35
C GLY A 11 10.71 -9.59 20.52
N LEU A 12 11.06 -10.12 21.69
CA LEU A 12 10.88 -11.52 22.04
C LEU A 12 9.39 -11.86 22.19
N SER A 13 8.63 -11.04 22.92
CA SER A 13 7.18 -11.25 23.09
C SER A 13 6.43 -11.20 21.75
N HIS A 14 6.84 -10.33 20.82
CA HIS A 14 6.23 -10.23 19.50
C HIS A 14 6.58 -11.41 18.58
N SER A 15 7.84 -11.86 18.61
CA SER A 15 8.29 -13.08 17.92
C SER A 15 7.57 -14.32 18.48
N ILE A 16 7.37 -14.35 19.80
CA ILE A 16 6.61 -15.39 20.49
C ILE A 16 5.13 -15.34 20.08
N VAL A 17 4.48 -14.17 20.01
CA VAL A 17 3.07 -14.05 19.57
C VAL A 17 2.89 -14.44 18.10
N GLY A 18 3.79 -14.02 17.21
CA GLY A 18 3.79 -14.44 15.80
C GLY A 18 4.02 -15.94 15.64
N MET A 19 4.98 -16.51 16.38
CA MET A 19 5.19 -17.95 16.44
C MET A 19 4.02 -18.69 17.08
N ILE A 20 3.35 -18.11 18.07
CA ILE A 20 2.15 -18.67 18.70
C ILE A 20 1.02 -18.71 17.66
N TRP A 21 0.77 -17.64 16.91
CA TRP A 21 -0.25 -17.64 15.85
C TRP A 21 0.07 -18.59 14.71
N PHE A 22 1.34 -18.66 14.29
CA PHE A 22 1.80 -19.64 13.31
C PHE A 22 1.62 -21.07 13.83
N THR A 23 2.02 -21.34 15.07
CA THR A 23 1.88 -22.64 15.73
C THR A 23 0.42 -23.01 15.94
N ILE A 24 -0.44 -22.07 16.34
CA ILE A 24 -1.90 -22.25 16.45
C ILE A 24 -2.50 -22.56 15.07
N SER A 25 -2.06 -21.88 14.01
CA SER A 25 -2.52 -22.14 12.64
C SER A 25 -2.10 -23.53 12.18
N MET A 26 -0.85 -23.91 12.41
CA MET A 26 -0.31 -25.24 12.08
C MET A 26 -0.92 -26.36 12.93
N MET A 27 -1.16 -26.14 14.23
CA MET A 27 -1.87 -27.06 15.11
C MET A 27 -3.34 -27.18 14.73
N SER A 28 -3.99 -26.08 14.34
CA SER A 28 -5.37 -26.10 13.87
C SER A 28 -5.50 -26.91 12.58
N ILE A 29 -4.56 -26.74 11.64
CA ILE A 29 -4.45 -27.56 10.43
C ILE A 29 -4.21 -29.04 10.79
N HIS A 30 -3.28 -29.34 11.71
CA HIS A 30 -2.94 -30.72 12.09
C HIS A 30 -4.06 -31.43 12.87
N LEU A 31 -4.65 -30.78 13.88
CA LEU A 31 -5.78 -31.30 14.66
C LEU A 31 -7.01 -31.51 13.77
N PHE A 32 -7.26 -30.60 12.84
CA PHE A 32 -8.32 -30.73 11.85
C PHE A 32 -8.10 -31.93 10.91
N LEU A 33 -6.89 -32.11 10.37
CA LEU A 33 -6.54 -33.29 9.57
C LEU A 33 -6.69 -34.60 10.37
N ARG A 34 -6.38 -34.57 11.67
CA ARG A 34 -6.48 -35.74 12.57
C ARG A 34 -7.91 -36.06 13.00
N PHE A 35 -8.74 -35.07 13.31
CA PHE A 35 -10.16 -35.25 13.62
C PHE A 35 -10.96 -35.69 12.40
N SER A 36 -10.62 -35.14 11.23
CA SER A 36 -11.15 -35.52 9.93
C SER A 36 -10.86 -36.97 9.54
N ASN A 37 -9.84 -37.62 10.12
CA ASN A 37 -9.49 -39.00 9.81
C ASN A 37 -10.12 -40.01 10.78
N LYS A 38 -10.72 -39.56 11.89
CA LYS A 38 -11.23 -40.42 12.96
C LYS A 38 -12.75 -40.55 13.02
N GLN A 39 -13.52 -39.67 12.40
CA GLN A 39 -14.98 -39.78 12.40
C GLN A 39 -15.46 -40.59 11.20
N LYS A 40 -16.14 -41.71 11.45
CA LYS A 40 -16.96 -42.41 10.44
C LYS A 40 -18.22 -41.58 10.18
N LEU A 41 -18.08 -40.41 9.59
CA LEU A 41 -19.22 -39.61 9.14
C LEU A 41 -19.54 -39.98 7.69
N THR A 42 -20.82 -39.88 7.33
CA THR A 42 -21.27 -40.12 5.96
C THR A 42 -20.53 -39.16 5.00
N PRO A 43 -19.99 -39.65 3.88
CA PRO A 43 -19.00 -38.94 3.05
C PRO A 43 -19.49 -37.62 2.43
N GLN A 44 -20.78 -37.34 2.49
CA GLN A 44 -21.40 -36.14 1.94
C GLN A 44 -21.35 -34.93 2.90
N ASN A 45 -21.41 -35.15 4.22
CA ASN A 45 -21.42 -34.07 5.22
C ASN A 45 -20.01 -33.66 5.68
N GLU A 46 -19.01 -34.53 5.54
CA GLU A 46 -17.61 -34.21 5.87
C GLU A 46 -16.97 -33.23 4.90
N GLY A 47 -17.28 -33.31 3.61
CA GLY A 47 -16.68 -32.44 2.58
C GLY A 47 -17.00 -30.97 2.83
N ASN A 48 -18.27 -30.67 3.08
CA ASN A 48 -18.74 -29.29 3.28
C ASN A 48 -18.12 -28.64 4.53
N ARG A 49 -17.97 -29.38 5.64
CA ARG A 49 -17.38 -28.80 6.87
C ARG A 49 -15.90 -28.43 6.68
N LYS A 50 -15.15 -29.27 5.94
CA LYS A 50 -13.72 -29.03 5.74
C LYS A 50 -13.46 -27.79 4.88
N GLU A 51 -14.26 -27.61 3.85
CA GLU A 51 -14.19 -26.46 2.94
C GLU A 51 -14.57 -25.16 3.64
N ILE A 52 -15.59 -25.18 4.52
CA ILE A 52 -16.02 -24.01 5.30
C ILE A 52 -14.92 -23.57 6.27
N CYS A 53 -14.31 -24.49 7.01
CA CYS A 53 -13.25 -24.14 7.98
C CYS A 53 -12.00 -23.57 7.28
N LEU A 54 -11.58 -24.16 6.15
CA LEU A 54 -10.50 -23.61 5.34
C LEU A 54 -10.85 -22.21 4.82
N GLY A 55 -12.10 -22.00 4.38
CA GLY A 55 -12.59 -20.70 3.96
C GLY A 55 -12.48 -19.64 5.05
N ILE A 56 -12.82 -19.99 6.30
CA ILE A 56 -12.70 -19.09 7.46
C ILE A 56 -11.23 -18.76 7.74
N ILE A 57 -10.33 -19.75 7.73
CA ILE A 57 -8.89 -19.53 7.96
C ILE A 57 -8.33 -18.57 6.90
N TYR A 58 -8.64 -18.79 5.62
CA TYR A 58 -8.19 -17.88 4.57
C TYR A 58 -8.83 -16.50 4.68
N PHE A 59 -10.10 -16.41 5.06
CA PHE A 59 -10.74 -15.13 5.28
C PHE A 59 -10.01 -14.32 6.35
N ILE A 60 -9.59 -14.96 7.45
CA ILE A 60 -8.79 -14.31 8.50
C ILE A 60 -7.40 -13.92 7.98
N ILE A 61 -6.74 -14.78 7.20
CA ILE A 61 -5.41 -14.48 6.63
C ILE A 61 -5.50 -13.27 5.67
N PHE A 62 -6.54 -13.20 4.85
CA PHE A 62 -6.74 -12.11 3.90
C PHE A 62 -7.47 -10.89 4.48
N SER A 63 -7.95 -10.93 5.74
CA SER A 63 -8.75 -9.82 6.29
C SER A 63 -7.93 -8.55 6.47
N SER A 64 -6.65 -8.66 6.84
CA SER A 64 -5.74 -7.51 6.91
C SER A 64 -5.57 -6.87 5.53
N PHE A 65 -5.33 -7.67 4.51
CA PHE A 65 -5.24 -7.21 3.12
C PHE A 65 -6.55 -6.59 2.61
N LEU A 66 -7.70 -7.14 3.03
CA LEU A 66 -9.01 -6.57 2.72
C LEU A 66 -9.22 -5.22 3.44
N ILE A 67 -8.76 -5.07 4.67
CA ILE A 67 -8.79 -3.78 5.39
C ILE A 67 -7.94 -2.74 4.66
N ASP A 68 -6.72 -3.08 4.26
CA ASP A 68 -5.86 -2.17 3.48
C ASP A 68 -6.50 -1.80 2.13
N THR A 69 -7.18 -2.76 1.49
CA THR A 69 -7.91 -2.52 0.24
C THR A 69 -9.11 -1.59 0.47
N LEU A 70 -9.86 -1.77 1.56
CA LEU A 70 -10.97 -0.90 1.95
C LEU A 70 -10.46 0.50 2.30
N GLU A 71 -9.34 0.62 3.02
CA GLU A 71 -8.71 1.90 3.33
C GLU A 71 -8.30 2.61 2.04
N ALA A 72 -7.71 1.91 1.08
CA ALA A 72 -7.39 2.46 -0.23
C ALA A 72 -8.65 2.90 -1.01
N TRP A 73 -9.76 2.17 -0.91
CA TRP A 73 -11.04 2.58 -1.50
C TRP A 73 -11.69 3.81 -0.83
N VAL A 74 -11.24 4.18 0.37
CA VAL A 74 -11.73 5.40 1.04
C VAL A 74 -10.76 6.55 0.80
N ASN A 75 -9.46 6.29 0.95
CA ASN A 75 -8.44 7.33 1.09
C ASN A 75 -7.61 7.58 -0.18
N SER A 76 -7.44 6.58 -1.05
CA SER A 76 -6.58 6.73 -2.22
C SER A 76 -7.33 7.40 -3.38
N PRO A 77 -6.82 8.50 -3.96
CA PRO A 77 -7.47 9.15 -5.09
C PRO A 77 -7.51 8.24 -6.32
N LEU A 78 -6.53 7.35 -6.48
CA LEU A 78 -6.42 6.38 -7.57
C LEU A 78 -7.39 5.20 -7.42
N ASP A 79 -7.71 4.82 -6.17
CA ASP A 79 -8.44 3.59 -5.86
C ASP A 79 -9.78 3.78 -5.18
N LYS A 80 -10.17 5.02 -4.87
CA LYS A 80 -11.43 5.32 -4.17
C LYS A 80 -12.69 4.77 -4.84
N HIS A 81 -12.62 4.52 -6.15
CA HIS A 81 -13.73 4.01 -6.95
C HIS A 81 -13.56 2.53 -7.31
N SER A 82 -12.47 1.90 -6.86
CA SER A 82 -12.14 0.53 -7.22
C SER A 82 -13.11 -0.50 -6.61
N TRP A 83 -13.83 -0.16 -5.53
CA TRP A 83 -14.89 -0.99 -4.95
C TRP A 83 -16.02 -1.32 -5.95
N ILE A 84 -16.25 -0.47 -6.96
CA ILE A 84 -17.24 -0.72 -8.02
C ILE A 84 -16.87 -1.98 -8.81
N PHE A 85 -15.58 -2.16 -9.12
CA PHE A 85 -15.08 -3.35 -9.80
C PHE A 85 -15.21 -4.59 -8.92
N PHE A 86 -15.03 -4.47 -7.60
CA PHE A 86 -15.25 -5.58 -6.67
C PHE A 86 -16.69 -6.07 -6.70
N ILE A 87 -17.66 -5.16 -6.55
CA ILE A 87 -19.10 -5.50 -6.60
C ILE A 87 -19.47 -6.13 -7.95
N MET A 88 -19.00 -5.53 -9.05
CA MET A 88 -19.23 -6.06 -10.39
C MET A 88 -18.67 -7.48 -10.54
N SER A 89 -17.44 -7.72 -10.06
CA SER A 89 -16.84 -9.05 -10.07
C SER A 89 -17.66 -10.05 -9.25
N CYS A 90 -18.07 -9.70 -8.02
CA CYS A 90 -18.92 -10.57 -7.21
C CYS A 90 -20.22 -10.96 -7.93
N PHE A 91 -20.84 -10.01 -8.63
CA PHE A 91 -22.02 -10.27 -9.46
C PHE A 91 -21.72 -11.21 -10.63
N LEU A 92 -20.62 -10.99 -11.37
CA LEU A 92 -20.19 -11.86 -12.46
C LEU A 92 -19.81 -13.28 -11.98
N ILE A 93 -19.13 -13.41 -10.85
CA ILE A 93 -18.81 -14.71 -10.23
C ILE A 93 -20.11 -15.43 -9.85
N LYS A 94 -21.02 -14.77 -9.14
CA LYS A 94 -22.31 -15.35 -8.72
C LYS A 94 -23.14 -15.82 -9.92
N THR A 95 -23.26 -15.00 -10.96
CA THR A 95 -24.00 -15.37 -12.18
C THR A 95 -23.35 -16.55 -12.92
N THR A 96 -22.02 -16.63 -12.94
CA THR A 96 -21.27 -17.76 -13.52
C THR A 96 -21.45 -19.04 -12.70
N LEU A 97 -21.41 -18.96 -11.36
CA LEU A 97 -21.63 -20.09 -10.46
C LEU A 97 -22.99 -20.77 -10.68
N VAL A 98 -24.03 -19.98 -10.99
CA VAL A 98 -25.39 -20.47 -11.29
C VAL A 98 -25.46 -21.13 -12.68
N ARG A 99 -24.68 -20.65 -13.65
CA ARG A 99 -24.67 -21.18 -15.03
C ARG A 99 -23.90 -22.49 -15.16
N VAL A 100 -22.83 -22.65 -14.40
CA VAL A 100 -21.92 -23.79 -14.54
C VAL A 100 -22.42 -24.98 -13.72
N LYS A 101 -22.75 -26.08 -14.39
CA LYS A 101 -23.10 -27.34 -13.73
C LYS A 101 -21.89 -27.91 -12.98
N TYR A 102 -22.15 -28.49 -11.81
CA TYR A 102 -21.13 -29.19 -11.04
C TYR A 102 -20.56 -30.35 -11.86
N LYS A 103 -19.23 -30.39 -12.01
CA LYS A 103 -18.52 -31.51 -12.63
C LYS A 103 -17.43 -31.95 -11.68
N LYS A 104 -17.63 -33.09 -11.02
CA LYS A 104 -16.68 -33.66 -10.06
C LYS A 104 -15.34 -33.89 -10.76
N ASN A 105 -14.32 -33.17 -10.32
CA ASN A 105 -12.98 -33.29 -10.88
C ASN A 105 -12.31 -34.53 -10.26
N LYS A 106 -11.90 -35.51 -11.08
CA LYS A 106 -11.33 -36.78 -10.61
C LYS A 106 -9.83 -36.72 -10.24
N LYS A 107 -9.17 -35.56 -10.33
CA LYS A 107 -7.70 -35.41 -10.20
C LYS A 107 -7.28 -34.48 -9.05
N ASN A 108 -6.08 -34.71 -8.49
CA ASN A 108 -5.39 -33.94 -7.44
C ASN A 108 -5.02 -32.48 -7.81
N VAL A 109 -5.55 -31.94 -8.91
CA VAL A 109 -5.25 -30.58 -9.40
C VAL A 109 -5.51 -29.49 -8.33
N PRO A 110 -6.58 -29.56 -7.50
CA PRO A 110 -6.79 -28.57 -6.45
C PRO A 110 -5.66 -28.51 -5.41
N SER A 111 -5.08 -29.65 -5.04
CA SER A 111 -4.04 -29.72 -4.00
C SER A 111 -2.75 -29.02 -4.42
N VAL A 112 -2.35 -29.14 -5.69
CA VAL A 112 -1.16 -28.45 -6.23
C VAL A 112 -1.40 -26.94 -6.30
N ALA A 113 -2.58 -26.52 -6.78
CA ALA A 113 -2.94 -25.10 -6.84
C ALA A 113 -2.96 -24.47 -5.44
N PHE A 114 -3.44 -25.21 -4.44
CA PHE A 114 -3.44 -24.79 -3.05
C PHE A 114 -2.03 -24.65 -2.45
N LEU A 115 -1.12 -25.57 -2.77
CA LEU A 115 0.29 -25.45 -2.37
C LEU A 115 0.93 -24.18 -2.96
N ILE A 116 0.65 -23.87 -4.22
CA ILE A 116 1.13 -22.63 -4.87
C ILE A 116 0.58 -21.39 -4.14
N VAL A 117 -0.70 -21.39 -3.76
CA VAL A 117 -1.29 -20.29 -2.96
C VAL A 117 -0.55 -20.13 -1.63
N GLN A 118 -0.24 -21.21 -0.93
CA GLN A 118 0.52 -21.14 0.33
C GLN A 118 1.93 -20.57 0.12
N ILE A 119 2.63 -21.01 -0.93
CA ILE A 119 3.94 -20.46 -1.30
C ILE A 119 3.83 -18.96 -1.58
N LEU A 120 2.80 -18.51 -2.31
CA LEU A 120 2.60 -17.09 -2.59
C LEU A 120 2.30 -16.29 -1.32
N ILE A 121 1.46 -16.80 -0.40
CA ILE A 121 1.18 -16.15 0.88
C ILE A 121 2.49 -16.01 1.69
N VAL A 122 3.27 -17.07 1.81
CA VAL A 122 4.55 -17.03 2.53
C VAL A 122 5.50 -16.01 1.89
N ASN A 123 5.65 -16.02 0.56
CA ASN A 123 6.49 -15.03 -0.13
C ASN A 123 5.96 -13.59 0.03
N SER A 124 4.64 -13.39 0.05
CA SER A 124 4.06 -12.06 0.24
C SER A 124 4.38 -11.45 1.61
N LEU A 125 4.60 -12.29 2.63
CA LEU A 125 5.06 -11.86 3.95
C LEU A 125 6.53 -11.40 3.94
N PHE A 126 7.37 -11.98 3.08
CA PHE A 126 8.80 -11.65 3.03
C PHE A 126 9.13 -10.46 2.14
N PHE A 127 8.42 -10.29 1.02
CA PHE A 127 8.77 -9.27 0.04
C PHE A 127 7.96 -7.97 0.17
N ASP A 128 6.91 -7.94 1.00
CA ASP A 128 6.00 -6.79 1.17
C ASP A 128 5.48 -6.25 -0.19
N ILE A 129 5.29 -7.17 -1.14
CA ILE A 129 4.75 -6.86 -2.45
C ILE A 129 3.25 -7.17 -2.39
N ASN A 130 2.43 -6.14 -2.25
CA ASN A 130 0.96 -6.23 -2.28
C ASN A 130 0.44 -6.97 -3.53
N ALA A 131 1.20 -6.94 -4.63
CA ALA A 131 0.88 -7.72 -5.83
C ALA A 131 0.89 -9.23 -5.57
N ILE A 132 1.79 -9.75 -4.73
CA ILE A 132 1.88 -11.18 -4.41
C ILE A 132 0.69 -11.59 -3.54
N TRP A 133 0.32 -10.78 -2.54
CA TRP A 133 -0.90 -10.97 -1.74
C TRP A 133 -2.13 -11.09 -2.62
N PHE A 134 -2.27 -10.16 -3.56
CA PHE A 134 -3.37 -10.17 -4.52
C PHE A 134 -3.34 -11.40 -5.44
N MET A 135 -2.17 -11.77 -5.98
CA MET A 135 -2.02 -12.98 -6.82
C MET A 135 -2.42 -14.23 -6.03
N ALA A 136 -2.01 -14.33 -4.76
CA ALA A 136 -2.40 -15.41 -3.87
C ALA A 136 -3.92 -15.46 -3.67
N PHE A 137 -4.57 -14.31 -3.50
CA PHE A 137 -6.03 -14.20 -3.35
C PHE A 137 -6.78 -14.68 -4.61
N ILE A 138 -6.39 -14.21 -5.80
CA ILE A 138 -6.99 -14.68 -7.06
C ILE A 138 -6.75 -16.17 -7.26
N MET A 139 -5.53 -16.65 -7.00
CA MET A 139 -5.19 -18.07 -7.12
C MET A 139 -5.99 -18.93 -6.14
N LEU A 140 -6.30 -18.42 -4.95
CA LEU A 140 -7.18 -19.09 -4.00
C LEU A 140 -8.60 -19.20 -4.57
N ILE A 141 -9.17 -18.12 -5.10
CA ILE A 141 -10.49 -18.14 -5.74
C ILE A 141 -10.51 -19.11 -6.93
N CYS A 142 -9.47 -19.09 -7.78
CA CYS A 142 -9.30 -20.05 -8.87
C CYS A 142 -9.28 -21.49 -8.36
N THR A 143 -8.57 -21.76 -7.26
CA THR A 143 -8.48 -23.09 -6.64
C THR A 143 -9.84 -23.56 -6.17
N TYR A 144 -10.62 -22.71 -5.49
CA TYR A 144 -12.00 -23.00 -5.10
C TYR A 144 -12.91 -23.25 -6.32
N ILE A 145 -12.77 -22.46 -7.39
CA ILE A 145 -13.54 -22.68 -8.63
C ILE A 145 -13.17 -24.02 -9.27
N ILE A 146 -11.89 -24.38 -9.33
CA ILE A 146 -11.42 -25.67 -9.88
C ILE A 146 -11.96 -26.83 -9.03
N GLN A 147 -12.02 -26.69 -7.71
CA GLN A 147 -12.56 -27.68 -6.79
C GLN A 147 -14.08 -27.85 -6.97
N LEU A 148 -14.83 -26.75 -6.99
CA LEU A 148 -16.29 -26.76 -7.05
C LEU A 148 -16.83 -27.07 -8.46
N LYS A 149 -16.17 -26.59 -9.51
CA LYS A 149 -16.70 -26.63 -10.88
C LYS A 149 -15.80 -27.36 -11.86
N GLY A 150 -14.57 -27.71 -11.49
CA GLY A 150 -13.60 -28.36 -12.35
C GLY A 150 -12.78 -27.38 -13.19
N LEU A 151 -11.55 -27.78 -13.54
CA LEU A 151 -10.59 -26.94 -14.28
C LEU A 151 -11.13 -26.45 -15.63
N VAL A 152 -11.90 -27.30 -16.32
CA VAL A 152 -12.48 -26.99 -17.63
C VAL A 152 -13.37 -25.75 -17.56
N ASN A 153 -13.97 -25.43 -16.41
CA ASN A 153 -14.86 -24.30 -16.28
C ASN A 153 -14.18 -23.01 -15.81
N LEU A 154 -12.89 -23.04 -15.43
CA LEU A 154 -12.18 -21.87 -14.92
C LEU A 154 -12.18 -20.70 -15.91
N HIS A 155 -12.07 -20.99 -17.21
CA HIS A 155 -12.07 -19.96 -18.26
C HIS A 155 -13.35 -19.10 -18.26
N LEU A 156 -14.49 -19.63 -17.80
CA LEU A 156 -15.75 -18.89 -17.69
C LEU A 156 -15.73 -17.85 -16.56
N PHE A 157 -14.83 -18.01 -15.58
CA PHE A 157 -14.64 -17.10 -14.46
C PHE A 157 -13.53 -16.07 -14.70
N LEU A 158 -12.64 -16.31 -15.67
CA LEU A 158 -11.51 -15.41 -15.95
C LEU A 158 -11.95 -13.94 -16.14
N PRO A 159 -13.00 -13.61 -16.92
CA PRO A 159 -13.43 -12.22 -17.05
C PRO A 159 -13.82 -11.58 -15.71
N ALA A 160 -14.52 -12.33 -14.84
CA ALA A 160 -14.91 -11.85 -13.53
C ALA A 160 -13.69 -11.64 -12.61
N LEU A 161 -12.69 -12.52 -12.69
CA LEU A 161 -11.44 -12.40 -11.94
C LEU A 161 -10.56 -11.25 -12.46
N MET A 162 -10.61 -10.93 -13.76
CA MET A 162 -9.94 -9.75 -14.31
C MET A 162 -10.65 -8.44 -13.92
N VAL A 163 -11.98 -8.45 -13.80
CA VAL A 163 -12.71 -7.32 -13.20
C VAL A 163 -12.35 -7.20 -11.71
N LEU A 164 -12.23 -8.33 -11.00
CA LEU A 164 -11.78 -8.34 -9.61
C LEU A 164 -10.40 -7.72 -9.45
N PHE A 165 -9.47 -8.02 -10.36
CA PHE A 165 -8.14 -7.44 -10.41
C PHE A 165 -8.17 -5.90 -10.43
N CYS A 166 -9.04 -5.32 -11.24
CA CYS A 166 -9.20 -3.87 -11.34
C CYS A 166 -9.66 -3.23 -10.02
N ALA A 167 -10.27 -4.01 -9.13
CA ALA A 167 -10.70 -3.55 -7.82
C ALA A 167 -9.57 -3.31 -6.82
N PHE A 168 -8.36 -3.83 -7.08
CA PHE A 168 -7.27 -3.74 -6.11
C PHE A 168 -6.29 -2.61 -6.46
N PRO A 169 -5.68 -1.96 -5.44
CA PRO A 169 -4.73 -0.87 -5.65
C PRO A 169 -3.52 -1.21 -6.52
N VAL A 170 -3.09 -2.47 -6.47
CA VAL A 170 -2.00 -2.97 -7.33
C VAL A 170 -2.27 -2.73 -8.81
N SER A 171 -3.52 -2.77 -9.25
CA SER A 171 -3.86 -2.53 -10.65
C SER A 171 -3.63 -1.08 -11.06
N SER A 172 -3.96 -0.11 -10.19
CA SER A 172 -3.63 1.31 -10.42
C SER A 172 -2.13 1.50 -10.56
N TYR A 173 -1.37 0.94 -9.61
CA TYR A 173 0.09 1.01 -9.61
C TYR A 173 0.70 0.42 -10.89
N LEU A 174 0.23 -0.75 -11.35
CA LEU A 174 0.76 -1.38 -12.55
C LEU A 174 0.43 -0.57 -13.82
N ILE A 175 -0.76 0.03 -13.88
CA ILE A 175 -1.17 0.91 -14.99
C ILE A 175 -0.33 2.19 -15.00
N THR A 176 -0.10 2.82 -13.85
CA THR A 176 0.73 4.04 -13.77
C THR A 176 2.19 3.76 -14.08
N THR A 177 2.72 2.63 -13.61
CA THR A 177 4.15 2.32 -13.70
C THR A 177 4.55 1.74 -15.06
N TYR A 178 3.72 0.85 -15.62
CA TYR A 178 4.05 0.08 -16.82
C TYR A 178 3.08 0.31 -17.98
N GLY A 179 2.07 1.17 -17.81
CA GLY A 179 1.11 1.50 -18.85
C GLY A 179 1.83 2.09 -20.07
N PRO A 180 1.58 1.57 -21.29
CA PRO A 180 2.33 1.93 -22.50
C PRO A 180 1.93 3.30 -23.09
N LEU A 181 1.40 4.21 -22.28
CA LEU A 181 0.85 5.44 -22.82
C LEU A 181 1.95 6.49 -23.09
N PRO A 182 1.95 7.11 -24.29
CA PRO A 182 2.82 8.25 -24.59
C PRO A 182 2.70 9.30 -23.49
N SER A 183 3.80 9.99 -23.15
CA SER A 183 3.87 11.03 -22.11
C SER A 183 2.78 12.11 -22.18
N ASN A 184 2.16 12.27 -23.35
CA ASN A 184 1.14 13.29 -23.63
C ASN A 184 -0.29 12.80 -23.34
N LEU A 185 -0.46 11.52 -22.99
CA LEU A 185 -1.71 10.87 -22.62
C LEU A 185 -1.48 10.09 -21.31
N GLN A 186 -1.12 10.78 -20.23
CA GLN A 186 -1.30 10.21 -18.89
C GLN A 186 -2.81 10.02 -18.66
N SER A 187 -3.37 8.92 -19.17
CA SER A 187 -4.76 8.59 -18.91
C SER A 187 -4.88 8.16 -17.46
N ASP A 188 -5.83 8.77 -16.77
CA ASP A 188 -6.22 8.40 -15.41
C ASP A 188 -6.36 6.86 -15.32
N PRO A 189 -5.65 6.19 -14.40
CA PRO A 189 -5.72 4.73 -14.23
C PRO A 189 -7.15 4.21 -14.13
N LEU A 190 -8.07 5.02 -13.58
CA LEU A 190 -9.48 4.69 -13.50
C LEU A 190 -10.10 4.50 -14.88
N VAL A 191 -9.77 5.33 -15.87
CA VAL A 191 -10.26 5.21 -17.26
C VAL A 191 -9.79 3.90 -17.88
N VAL A 192 -8.52 3.53 -17.67
CA VAL A 192 -7.96 2.27 -18.15
C VAL A 192 -8.67 1.08 -17.50
N LYS A 193 -8.89 1.13 -16.17
CA LYS A 193 -9.65 0.09 -15.45
C LYS A 193 -11.07 -0.04 -15.97
N PHE A 194 -11.76 1.08 -16.24
CA PHE A 194 -13.10 1.04 -16.83
C PHE A 194 -13.10 0.44 -18.23
N ALA A 195 -12.16 0.82 -19.09
CA ALA A 195 -12.02 0.24 -20.42
C ALA A 195 -11.77 -1.28 -20.35
N LEU A 196 -10.86 -1.72 -19.49
CA LEU A 196 -10.61 -3.14 -19.23
C LEU A 196 -11.86 -3.84 -18.70
N CYS A 197 -12.57 -3.25 -17.74
CA CYS A 197 -13.80 -3.81 -17.19
C CYS A 197 -14.89 -3.97 -18.25
N ILE A 198 -15.06 -2.98 -19.14
CA ILE A 198 -16.01 -3.03 -20.26
C ILE A 198 -15.62 -4.15 -21.22
N LEU A 199 -14.35 -4.22 -21.64
CA LEU A 199 -13.84 -5.27 -22.54
C LEU A 199 -14.03 -6.67 -21.94
N MET A 200 -13.72 -6.86 -20.66
CA MET A 200 -13.91 -8.13 -19.96
C MET A 200 -15.38 -8.48 -19.81
N THR A 201 -16.25 -7.50 -19.54
CA THR A 201 -17.70 -7.73 -19.47
C THR A 201 -18.27 -8.11 -20.82
N ILE A 202 -17.84 -7.46 -21.90
CA ILE A 202 -18.20 -7.82 -23.28
C ILE A 202 -17.74 -9.26 -23.55
N SER A 203 -16.47 -9.57 -23.33
CA SER A 203 -15.92 -10.92 -23.47
C SER A 203 -16.76 -11.96 -22.72
N TYR A 204 -17.11 -11.68 -21.45
CA TYR A 204 -17.98 -12.54 -20.64
C TYR A 204 -19.36 -12.79 -21.25
N LEU A 205 -19.98 -11.78 -21.87
CA LEU A 205 -21.29 -11.89 -22.50
C LEU A 205 -21.24 -12.73 -23.78
N PHE A 206 -20.14 -12.66 -24.54
CA PHE A 206 -19.98 -13.37 -25.81
C PHE A 206 -19.37 -14.78 -25.66
N LEU A 207 -18.60 -15.05 -24.61
CA LEU A 207 -17.96 -16.35 -24.34
C LEU A 207 -18.93 -17.55 -24.32
N PRO A 208 -20.11 -17.48 -23.66
CA PRO A 208 -21.04 -18.62 -23.62
C PRO A 208 -21.83 -18.84 -24.92
N LEU A 209 -21.88 -17.87 -25.84
CA LEU A 209 -22.65 -18.00 -27.09
C LEU A 209 -22.05 -19.05 -28.04
N ASN A 210 -20.73 -19.26 -27.98
CA ASN A 210 -20.05 -20.22 -28.86
C ASN A 210 -19.89 -21.62 -28.23
N LEU A 211 -19.83 -21.72 -26.90
CA LEU A 211 -19.51 -22.98 -26.20
C LEU A 211 -20.74 -23.79 -25.78
N HIS A 212 -21.90 -23.16 -25.61
CA HIS A 212 -23.14 -23.85 -25.24
C HIS A 212 -24.28 -23.50 -26.21
N LYS A 213 -24.39 -24.27 -27.30
CA LYS A 213 -25.43 -24.20 -28.34
C LYS A 213 -26.91 -24.36 -27.85
N GLN A 214 -27.21 -24.24 -26.56
CA GLN A 214 -28.51 -24.64 -25.99
C GLN A 214 -29.22 -23.62 -25.10
N LEU A 215 -28.75 -22.36 -24.97
CA LEU A 215 -29.49 -21.35 -24.19
C LEU A 215 -30.24 -20.35 -25.09
N PRO A 216 -31.56 -20.14 -24.89
CA PRO A 216 -32.36 -19.25 -25.72
C PRO A 216 -31.97 -17.78 -25.52
N LEU A 217 -31.57 -17.12 -26.62
CA LEU A 217 -31.05 -15.74 -26.71
C LEU A 217 -31.90 -14.69 -25.94
N ARG A 218 -33.23 -14.89 -25.88
CA ARG A 218 -34.20 -13.96 -25.26
C ARG A 218 -34.05 -13.83 -23.73
N GLN A 219 -33.62 -14.88 -23.02
CA GLN A 219 -33.43 -14.80 -21.56
C GLN A 219 -32.15 -14.05 -21.17
N ASN A 220 -31.12 -14.08 -22.02
CA ASN A 220 -29.88 -13.35 -21.79
C ASN A 220 -30.09 -11.83 -21.95
N LEU A 221 -30.87 -11.38 -22.94
CA LEU A 221 -31.13 -9.96 -23.21
C LEU A 221 -31.84 -9.22 -22.07
N LYS A 222 -32.83 -9.85 -21.40
CA LYS A 222 -33.53 -9.22 -20.25
C LYS A 222 -32.59 -9.00 -19.06
N ARG A 223 -31.64 -9.91 -18.83
CA ARG A 223 -30.67 -9.80 -17.72
C ARG A 223 -29.57 -8.78 -18.02
N ILE A 224 -29.17 -8.64 -19.29
CA ILE A 224 -28.19 -7.64 -19.74
C ILE A 224 -28.67 -6.20 -19.45
N LYS A 225 -29.96 -5.91 -19.61
CA LYS A 225 -30.53 -4.58 -19.30
C LYS A 225 -30.33 -4.15 -17.85
N HIS A 226 -30.35 -5.10 -16.91
CA HIS A 226 -30.17 -4.79 -15.49
C HIS A 226 -28.69 -4.48 -15.16
N SER A 227 -27.74 -5.14 -15.82
CA SER A 227 -26.30 -4.86 -15.65
C SER A 227 -25.94 -3.44 -16.09
N TYR A 228 -26.48 -2.98 -17.23
CA TYR A 228 -26.23 -1.62 -17.74
C TYR A 228 -26.81 -0.52 -16.84
N LEU A 229 -28.00 -0.75 -16.27
CA LEU A 229 -28.61 0.21 -15.33
C LEU A 229 -27.76 0.35 -14.06
N VAL A 230 -27.23 -0.76 -13.53
CA VAL A 230 -26.32 -0.77 -12.38
C VAL A 230 -25.04 0.00 -12.71
N ILE A 231 -24.41 -0.27 -13.87
CA ILE A 231 -23.21 0.45 -14.32
C ILE A 231 -23.47 1.96 -14.43
N LEU A 232 -24.62 2.36 -14.99
CA LEU A 232 -24.98 3.77 -15.19
C LEU A 232 -25.23 4.51 -13.87
N ILE A 233 -26.00 3.92 -12.95
CA ILE A 233 -26.27 4.53 -11.62
C ILE A 233 -24.96 4.70 -10.85
N PHE A 234 -24.06 3.71 -10.90
CA PHE A 234 -22.78 3.78 -10.21
C PHE A 234 -21.83 4.81 -10.82
N ALA A 235 -21.76 4.92 -12.16
CA ALA A 235 -20.98 5.94 -12.84
C ALA A 235 -21.43 7.38 -12.51
N VAL A 236 -22.74 7.59 -12.30
CA VAL A 236 -23.28 8.89 -11.89
C VAL A 236 -22.99 9.17 -10.40
N SER A 237 -23.09 8.16 -9.52
CA SER A 237 -22.81 8.33 -8.08
C SER A 237 -21.33 8.65 -7.77
N SER A 238 -20.38 8.10 -8.55
CA SER A 238 -18.95 8.34 -8.36
C SER A 238 -18.51 9.74 -8.82
N LEU A 239 -19.22 10.34 -9.78
CA LEU A 239 -19.02 11.73 -10.20
C LEU A 239 -19.46 12.74 -9.13
N ILE A 240 -20.45 12.39 -8.31
CA ILE A 240 -21.03 13.28 -7.29
C ILE A 240 -20.19 13.29 -5.99
N LEU A 241 -19.47 12.21 -5.67
CA LEU A 241 -18.77 12.04 -4.39
C LEU A 241 -17.29 12.48 -4.39
N HIS A 242 -16.83 13.28 -5.36
CA HIS A 242 -15.41 13.66 -5.48
C HIS A 242 -14.92 14.69 -4.43
N ASN A 243 -15.71 15.11 -3.45
CA ASN A 243 -15.30 16.15 -2.51
C ASN A 243 -15.18 15.63 -1.07
N GLY A 244 -14.03 15.05 -0.74
CA GLY A 244 -13.65 14.68 0.62
C GLY A 244 -12.25 15.18 0.94
N VAL A 245 -12.14 16.13 1.87
CA VAL A 245 -10.88 16.72 2.34
C VAL A 245 -10.44 15.97 3.59
N ASN A 246 -9.32 15.26 3.52
CA ASN A 246 -8.68 14.69 4.71
C ASN A 246 -7.99 15.81 5.51
N GLU A 247 -8.21 15.84 6.82
CA GLU A 247 -7.50 16.74 7.74
C GLU A 247 -6.00 16.45 7.69
N LYS A 248 -5.22 17.48 7.36
CA LYS A 248 -3.79 17.40 7.15
C LYS A 248 -3.07 17.92 8.38
N THR A 249 -2.26 17.09 9.03
CA THR A 249 -1.29 17.51 10.06
C THR A 249 -0.39 18.60 9.48
N GLN A 250 -0.51 19.83 9.99
CA GLN A 250 0.16 21.00 9.41
C GLN A 250 1.55 21.25 9.97
N ILE A 251 2.60 20.87 9.23
CA ILE A 251 3.96 21.30 9.55
C ILE A 251 4.11 22.76 9.17
N LYS A 252 4.58 23.60 10.09
CA LYS A 252 4.90 25.01 9.84
C LYS A 252 6.28 25.31 10.39
N PRO A 253 7.36 25.08 9.62
CA PRO A 253 8.67 25.50 10.08
C PRO A 253 8.66 27.02 10.28
N SER A 254 9.53 27.54 11.15
CA SER A 254 9.70 28.98 11.33
C SER A 254 10.23 29.64 10.05
N TYR A 255 9.79 30.86 9.76
CA TYR A 255 10.40 31.68 8.71
C TYR A 255 11.78 32.22 9.10
N VAL A 256 12.13 32.15 10.39
CA VAL A 256 13.43 32.59 10.92
C VAL A 256 14.06 31.44 11.71
N ILE A 257 15.28 31.05 11.32
CA ILE A 257 16.07 29.99 11.96
C ILE A 257 17.46 30.55 12.26
N GLY A 258 17.70 30.99 13.50
CA GLY A 258 18.94 31.70 13.83
C GLY A 258 19.15 32.92 12.90
N PRO A 259 20.29 33.05 12.21
CA PRO A 259 20.53 34.13 11.24
C PRO A 259 19.83 33.94 9.90
N TRP A 260 19.18 32.80 9.67
CA TRP A 260 18.60 32.44 8.37
C TRP A 260 17.16 32.95 8.24
N THR A 261 16.88 33.65 7.14
CA THR A 261 15.53 34.11 6.78
C THR A 261 14.99 33.29 5.62
N GLY A 262 13.81 32.70 5.80
CA GLY A 262 13.16 31.80 4.86
C GLY A 262 12.15 32.51 3.97
N GLU A 263 12.11 32.12 2.70
CA GLU A 263 11.11 32.55 1.73
C GLU A 263 10.40 31.32 1.16
N LYS A 264 9.08 31.43 0.94
CA LYS A 264 8.31 30.34 0.33
C LYS A 264 8.71 30.18 -1.12
N GLN A 265 9.13 28.99 -1.49
CA GLN A 265 9.42 28.65 -2.88
C GLN A 265 8.17 28.08 -3.55
N GLN A 266 7.94 28.47 -4.80
CA GLN A 266 6.84 27.90 -5.58
C GLN A 266 7.16 26.44 -5.88
N ILE A 267 6.27 25.54 -5.46
CA ILE A 267 6.41 24.11 -5.74
C ILE A 267 5.89 23.89 -7.16
N PRO A 268 6.69 23.33 -8.09
CA PRO A 268 6.23 22.99 -9.42
C PRO A 268 4.98 22.10 -9.37
N LEU A 269 4.03 22.32 -10.28
CA LEU A 269 2.74 21.61 -10.29
C LEU A 269 2.91 20.07 -10.29
N TYR A 270 3.90 19.56 -11.02
CA TYR A 270 4.17 18.12 -11.07
C TYR A 270 4.64 17.56 -9.72
N LEU A 271 5.41 18.32 -8.92
CA LEU A 271 5.79 17.92 -7.56
C LEU A 271 4.58 17.97 -6.64
N SER A 272 3.75 19.02 -6.76
CA SER A 272 2.49 19.11 -6.00
C SER A 272 1.55 17.92 -6.26
N ASN A 273 1.49 17.47 -7.52
CA ASN A 273 0.69 16.31 -7.91
C ASN A 273 1.33 14.99 -7.46
N PHE A 274 2.65 14.86 -7.57
CA PHE A 274 3.39 13.66 -7.15
C PHE A 274 3.26 13.36 -5.65
N PHE A 275 3.25 14.40 -4.82
CA PHE A 275 3.05 14.24 -3.38
C PHE A 275 1.57 14.19 -3.00
N GLU A 276 0.64 14.10 -3.97
CA GLU A 276 -0.80 13.84 -3.80
C GLU A 276 -1.43 14.55 -2.60
N ASN A 277 -1.47 15.88 -2.60
CA ASN A 277 -2.03 16.67 -1.49
C ASN A 277 -1.31 16.50 -0.13
N GLY A 278 -0.23 15.72 -0.05
CA GLY A 278 0.72 15.69 1.04
C GLY A 278 1.34 17.07 1.27
N GLN A 279 1.70 17.33 2.52
CA GLN A 279 2.28 18.61 2.87
C GLN A 279 3.75 18.63 2.47
N VAL A 280 3.98 19.19 1.29
CA VAL A 280 5.32 19.56 0.86
C VAL A 280 5.52 21.01 1.19
N ILE A 281 6.57 21.28 1.94
CA ILE A 281 7.03 22.63 2.25
C ILE A 281 8.36 22.77 1.55
N CYS A 282 8.46 23.74 0.65
CA CYS A 282 9.71 24.12 0.04
C CYS A 282 10.00 25.57 0.41
N ARG A 283 11.17 25.80 1.01
CA ARG A 283 11.63 27.12 1.40
C ARG A 283 13.09 27.29 1.04
N GLU A 284 13.44 28.51 0.67
CA GLU A 284 14.83 28.92 0.53
C GLU A 284 15.16 29.81 1.72
N TYR A 285 16.22 29.46 2.45
CA TYR A 285 16.73 30.21 3.58
C TYR A 285 18.01 30.90 3.17
N LYS A 286 18.10 32.21 3.46
CA LYS A 286 19.27 33.04 3.14
C LYS A 286 19.89 33.61 4.41
N SER A 287 21.21 33.67 4.45
CA SER A 287 22.01 34.29 5.52
C SER A 287 23.26 34.93 4.88
N GLY A 288 23.24 36.25 4.67
CA GLY A 288 24.29 36.92 3.89
C GLY A 288 24.30 36.44 2.43
N GLU A 289 25.46 36.00 1.95
CA GLU A 289 25.63 35.43 0.60
C GLU A 289 25.25 33.94 0.50
N GLU A 290 24.98 33.30 1.64
CA GLU A 290 24.63 31.88 1.69
C GLU A 290 23.13 31.66 1.47
N ALA A 291 22.78 30.66 0.66
CA ALA A 291 21.40 30.20 0.45
C ALA A 291 21.26 28.67 0.51
N VAL A 292 20.35 28.16 1.34
CA VAL A 292 20.01 26.73 1.44
C VAL A 292 18.53 26.50 1.14
N GLN A 293 18.21 25.38 0.50
CA GLN A 293 16.84 24.99 0.21
C GLN A 293 16.40 23.88 1.16
N LEU A 294 15.39 24.15 1.98
CA LEU A 294 14.71 23.20 2.85
C LEU A 294 13.47 22.66 2.13
N MET A 295 13.38 21.33 2.06
CA MET A 295 12.18 20.63 1.62
C MET A 295 11.75 19.63 2.69
N ILE A 296 10.53 19.74 3.16
CA ILE A 296 9.89 18.79 4.07
C ILE A 296 8.71 18.17 3.35
N SER A 297 8.63 16.84 3.32
CA SER A 297 7.46 16.11 2.82
C SER A 297 6.90 15.21 3.91
N VAL A 298 5.59 15.33 4.15
CA VAL A 298 4.85 14.52 5.13
C VAL A 298 4.04 13.45 4.40
N HIS A 299 4.14 12.23 4.91
CA HIS A 299 3.60 11.03 4.32
C HIS A 299 2.77 10.29 5.38
N ASN A 300 1.48 10.62 5.46
CA ASN A 300 0.55 9.99 6.40
C ASN A 300 0.07 8.65 5.81
N ASN A 301 0.45 7.54 6.43
CA ASN A 301 0.09 6.17 6.04
C ASN A 301 0.51 5.72 4.62
N GLU A 302 1.12 6.61 3.83
CA GLU A 302 1.49 6.40 2.43
C GLU A 302 3.01 6.55 2.22
N ARG A 303 3.76 5.49 2.55
CA ARG A 303 5.21 5.48 2.35
C ARG A 303 5.64 5.48 0.87
N HIS A 304 4.75 5.14 -0.06
CA HIS A 304 5.12 4.94 -1.48
C HIS A 304 5.57 6.24 -2.15
N SER A 305 5.12 7.39 -1.67
CA SER A 305 5.59 8.70 -2.12
C SER A 305 6.88 9.15 -1.43
N MET A 306 7.37 8.39 -0.45
CA MET A 306 8.60 8.66 0.29
C MET A 306 9.76 7.88 -0.32
N HIS A 307 10.70 8.61 -0.92
CA HIS A 307 11.90 8.04 -1.52
C HIS A 307 13.15 8.76 -1.01
N SER A 308 14.25 8.03 -0.87
CA SER A 308 15.53 8.62 -0.52
C SER A 308 15.98 9.59 -1.62
N PRO A 309 16.62 10.73 -1.27
CA PRO A 309 17.14 11.66 -2.25
C PRO A 309 18.09 11.00 -3.25
N GLU A 310 18.86 10.00 -2.84
CA GLU A 310 19.74 9.21 -3.71
C GLU A 310 18.99 8.58 -4.87
N TYR A 311 17.82 8.00 -4.60
CA TYR A 311 17.01 7.37 -5.64
C TYR A 311 16.56 8.40 -6.68
N CYS A 312 16.00 9.52 -6.22
CA CYS A 312 15.57 10.61 -7.11
C CYS A 312 16.73 11.25 -7.89
N LEU A 313 17.87 11.48 -7.22
CA LEU A 313 19.06 12.09 -7.80
C LEU A 313 19.68 11.19 -8.88
N LYS A 314 19.77 9.89 -8.63
CA LYS A 314 20.20 8.91 -9.64
C LYS A 314 19.26 8.91 -10.86
N GLY A 315 17.95 8.90 -10.64
CA GLY A 315 16.96 9.00 -11.72
C GLY A 315 17.08 10.30 -12.55
N ALA A 316 17.56 11.38 -11.94
CA ALA A 316 17.85 12.66 -12.60
C ALA A 316 19.30 12.79 -13.13
N ASN A 317 20.01 11.67 -13.27
CA ASN A 317 21.39 11.56 -13.75
C ASN A 317 22.45 12.30 -12.92
N TRP A 318 22.23 12.45 -11.61
CA TRP A 318 23.27 12.87 -10.67
C TRP A 318 24.09 11.67 -10.19
N LYS A 319 25.40 11.85 -10.08
CA LYS A 319 26.31 10.86 -9.50
C LYS A 319 26.58 11.22 -8.04
N ILE A 320 26.43 10.25 -7.14
CA ILE A 320 26.81 10.43 -5.73
C ILE A 320 28.31 10.22 -5.64
N THR A 321 29.06 11.28 -5.30
CA THR A 321 30.53 11.24 -5.21
C THR A 321 31.00 10.94 -3.79
N GLN A 322 30.22 11.32 -2.78
CA GLN A 322 30.49 11.05 -1.37
C GLN A 322 29.19 10.85 -0.61
N SER A 323 29.21 9.98 0.39
CA SER A 323 28.10 9.75 1.32
C SER A 323 28.67 9.51 2.71
N GLU A 324 28.16 10.21 3.71
CA GLU A 324 28.53 10.04 5.12
C GLU A 324 27.30 10.16 6.01
N ILE A 325 27.34 9.51 7.17
CA ILE A 325 26.32 9.66 8.22
C ILE A 325 26.94 10.51 9.31
N LEU A 326 26.26 11.58 9.69
CA LEU A 326 26.66 12.47 10.77
C LEU A 326 25.68 12.29 11.92
N THR A 327 26.21 12.14 13.13
CA THR A 327 25.41 12.06 14.35
C THR A 327 25.35 13.44 15.01
N LEU A 328 24.14 13.96 15.19
CA LEU A 328 23.85 15.24 15.80
C LEU A 328 23.36 15.01 17.24
N ASN A 329 23.90 15.81 18.17
CA ASN A 329 23.54 15.80 19.60
C ASN A 329 23.53 14.40 20.24
N ASN A 330 24.38 13.48 19.76
CA ASN A 330 24.48 12.07 20.18
C ASN A 330 23.19 11.24 20.07
N LYS A 331 22.18 11.70 19.32
CA LYS A 331 20.88 11.01 19.21
C LYS A 331 20.33 10.93 17.79
N SER A 332 20.57 11.95 16.96
CA SER A 332 19.92 12.06 15.66
C SER A 332 20.92 11.86 14.54
N ASN A 333 20.76 10.80 13.76
CA ASN A 333 21.59 10.57 12.58
C ASN A 333 21.00 11.32 11.38
N ILE A 334 21.86 12.01 10.64
CA ILE A 334 21.54 12.60 9.34
C ILE A 334 22.47 12.02 8.28
N LYS A 335 22.00 11.96 7.05
CA LYS A 335 22.81 11.53 5.91
C LYS A 335 23.22 12.73 5.09
N LEU A 336 24.52 12.92 4.90
CA LEU A 336 25.07 13.93 4.02
C LEU A 336 25.62 13.26 2.76
N ILE A 337 25.20 13.73 1.59
CA ILE A 337 25.69 13.28 0.30
C ILE A 337 26.21 14.45 -0.52
N ASN A 338 27.32 14.23 -1.21
CA ASN A 338 27.81 15.11 -2.27
C ASN A 338 27.42 14.49 -3.61
N VAL A 339 26.88 15.30 -4.51
CA VAL A 339 26.47 14.86 -5.84
C VAL A 339 27.02 15.76 -6.93
N SER A 340 27.32 15.16 -8.08
CA SER A 340 27.82 15.86 -9.26
C SER A 340 27.01 15.53 -10.52
N ARG A 341 26.91 16.51 -11.42
CA ARG A 341 26.33 16.37 -12.75
C ARG A 341 26.99 17.35 -13.72
N GLY A 342 27.87 16.83 -14.58
CA GLY A 342 28.75 17.67 -15.40
C GLY A 342 29.69 18.47 -14.50
N THR A 343 29.69 19.80 -14.66
CA THR A 343 30.50 20.73 -13.84
C THR A 343 29.80 21.15 -12.54
N GLN A 344 28.54 20.78 -12.34
CA GLN A 344 27.79 21.16 -11.14
C GLN A 344 28.06 20.20 -9.99
N THR A 345 28.35 20.74 -8.82
CA THR A 345 28.43 20.02 -7.54
C THR A 345 27.40 20.58 -6.57
N ARG A 346 26.80 19.70 -5.76
CA ARG A 346 25.81 20.07 -4.75
C ARG A 346 25.89 19.15 -3.56
N TYR A 347 25.56 19.68 -2.39
CA TYR A 347 25.43 18.89 -1.18
C TYR A 347 23.96 18.75 -0.81
N TYR A 348 23.61 17.58 -0.28
CA TYR A 348 22.31 17.32 0.31
C TYR A 348 22.50 16.68 1.68
N ALA A 349 21.81 17.22 2.68
CA ALA A 349 21.58 16.53 3.94
C ALA A 349 20.13 16.07 3.99
N TYR A 350 19.87 14.88 4.51
CA TYR A 350 18.50 14.42 4.70
C TYR A 350 18.39 13.39 5.82
N TRP A 351 17.16 13.24 6.31
CA TRP A 351 16.76 12.19 7.23
C TRP A 351 15.26 11.96 7.11
N PHE A 352 14.85 10.75 7.47
CA PHE A 352 13.46 10.42 7.72
C PHE A 352 13.19 10.54 9.22
N ALA A 353 12.01 11.01 9.58
CA ALA A 353 11.57 11.11 10.96
C ALA A 353 10.22 10.42 11.10
N GLN A 354 10.05 9.73 12.22
CA GLN A 354 8.78 9.18 12.66
C GLN A 354 8.70 9.45 14.15
N ASN A 355 7.84 10.39 14.54
CA ASN A 355 7.84 10.99 15.87
C ASN A 355 9.23 11.57 16.19
N GLU A 356 9.86 11.14 17.29
CA GLU A 356 11.18 11.61 17.74
C GLU A 356 12.35 10.78 17.16
N GLU A 357 12.08 9.72 16.40
CA GLU A 357 13.11 8.80 15.89
C GLU A 357 13.55 9.20 14.48
N PHE A 358 14.86 9.22 14.26
CA PHE A 358 15.50 9.64 13.02
C PHE A 358 16.15 8.46 12.31
N TYR A 359 15.99 8.41 11.00
CA TYR A 359 16.48 7.34 10.15
C TYR A 359 17.21 7.92 8.94
N THR A 360 18.31 7.28 8.55
CA THR A 360 19.15 7.71 7.42
C THR A 360 19.16 6.72 6.27
N ASP A 361 18.65 5.50 6.48
CA ASP A 361 18.51 4.48 5.46
C ASP A 361 17.03 4.15 5.22
N MET A 362 16.69 3.95 3.95
CA MET A 362 15.34 3.54 3.56
C MET A 362 15.02 2.13 4.09
N ILE A 363 16.02 1.25 4.25
CA ILE A 363 15.83 -0.08 4.81
C ILE A 363 15.33 -0.01 6.25
N ASP A 364 15.92 0.87 7.06
CA ASP A 364 15.49 1.06 8.46
C ASP A 364 14.08 1.66 8.54
N VAL A 365 13.79 2.61 7.65
CA VAL A 365 12.45 3.18 7.48
C VAL A 365 11.42 2.10 7.13
N LEU A 366 11.72 1.23 6.16
CA LEU A 366 10.83 0.14 5.77
C LEU A 366 10.63 -0.86 6.92
N SER A 367 11.70 -1.22 7.63
CA SER A 367 11.65 -2.11 8.79
C SER A 367 10.76 -1.53 9.90
N LYS A 368 10.92 -0.25 10.24
CA LYS A 368 10.08 0.44 11.22
C LYS A 368 8.64 0.59 10.73
N ASP A 369 8.42 0.93 9.46
CA ASP A 369 7.08 1.07 8.88
C ASP A 369 6.28 -0.24 8.96
N ILE A 370 6.92 -1.36 8.64
CA ILE A 370 6.34 -2.69 8.78
C ILE A 370 5.99 -2.95 10.25
N SER A 371 6.91 -2.68 11.18
CA SER A 371 6.66 -2.84 12.61
C SER A 371 5.46 -2.01 13.10
N LEU A 372 5.36 -0.74 12.68
CA LEU A 372 4.24 0.13 13.01
C LEU A 372 2.92 -0.39 12.43
N ARG A 373 2.93 -0.86 11.18
CA ARG A 373 1.75 -1.45 10.53
C ARG A 373 1.27 -2.69 11.26
N LEU A 374 2.19 -3.58 11.64
CA LEU A 374 1.87 -4.79 12.40
C LEU A 374 1.28 -4.49 13.78
N ARG A 375 1.60 -3.32 14.36
CA ARG A 375 1.05 -2.84 15.63
C ARG A 375 -0.22 -2.00 15.47
N GLY A 376 -0.67 -1.73 14.24
CA GLY A 376 -1.78 -0.81 13.98
C GLY A 376 -1.50 0.63 14.42
N GLN A 377 -0.22 1.03 14.49
CA GLN A 377 0.19 2.38 14.90
C GLN A 377 0.19 3.34 13.70
N PRO A 378 -0.08 4.65 13.92
CA PRO A 378 -0.04 5.65 12.85
C PRO A 378 1.37 5.78 12.26
N ARG A 379 1.43 5.98 10.94
CA ARG A 379 2.68 6.07 10.17
C ARG A 379 2.79 7.49 9.61
N ASN A 380 3.30 8.42 10.41
CA ASN A 380 3.37 9.85 10.11
C ASN A 380 4.79 10.20 9.69
N TRP A 381 5.23 9.59 8.59
CA TRP A 381 6.60 9.73 8.14
C TRP A 381 6.84 11.15 7.63
N GLN A 382 7.98 11.73 8.02
CA GLN A 382 8.46 12.99 7.51
C GLN A 382 9.82 12.77 6.86
N LEU A 383 9.99 13.24 5.63
CA LEU A 383 11.30 13.32 4.98
C LEU A 383 11.74 14.78 4.94
N THR A 384 12.83 15.10 5.64
CA THR A 384 13.46 16.41 5.59
C THR A 384 14.69 16.35 4.70
N ARG A 385 14.81 17.29 3.77
CA ARG A 385 15.92 17.43 2.83
C ARG A 385 16.41 18.87 2.86
N ILE A 386 17.71 19.05 2.95
CA ILE A 386 18.37 20.34 2.89
C ILE A 386 19.40 20.27 1.78
N LYS A 387 19.38 21.26 0.90
CA LYS A 387 20.29 21.37 -0.24
C LYS A 387 21.07 22.67 -0.14
N GLY A 388 22.37 22.60 -0.39
CA GLY A 388 23.29 23.73 -0.37
C GLY A 388 24.42 23.58 -1.39
N GLN A 389 25.25 24.62 -1.49
CA GLN A 389 26.39 24.64 -2.42
C GLN A 389 27.61 23.93 -1.86
N ASN A 390 27.83 24.01 -0.54
CA ASN A 390 28.94 23.37 0.14
C ASN A 390 28.50 22.71 1.47
N LYS A 391 29.38 21.89 2.05
CA LYS A 391 29.12 21.15 3.29
C LYS A 391 28.95 22.08 4.51
N GLU A 392 29.83 23.07 4.66
CA GLU A 392 29.85 23.97 5.81
C GLU A 392 28.54 24.75 5.95
N GLN A 393 28.05 25.29 4.83
CA GLN A 393 26.79 25.99 4.72
C GLN A 393 25.58 25.15 5.19
N ILE A 394 25.50 23.89 4.73
CA ILE A 394 24.42 22.98 5.15
C ILE A 394 24.51 22.69 6.64
N MET A 395 25.71 22.44 7.16
CA MET A 395 25.91 22.13 8.57
C MET A 395 25.58 23.32 9.48
N ASN A 396 25.96 24.53 9.07
CA ASN A 396 25.61 25.77 9.77
C ASN A 396 24.08 25.91 9.91
N PHE A 397 23.34 25.74 8.80
CA PHE A 397 21.87 25.77 8.84
C PHE A 397 21.28 24.66 9.71
N ILE A 398 21.76 23.42 9.60
CA ILE A 398 21.24 22.27 10.35
C ILE A 398 21.39 22.47 11.86
N ASN A 399 22.53 22.99 12.32
CA ASN A 399 22.78 23.24 13.73
C ASN A 399 21.72 24.20 14.33
N HIS A 400 21.34 25.24 13.59
CA HIS A 400 20.27 26.14 14.01
C HIS A 400 18.87 25.50 13.88
N TYR A 401 18.61 24.75 12.82
CA TYR A 401 17.32 24.13 12.55
C TYR A 401 16.93 23.09 13.61
N ILE A 402 17.86 22.22 14.00
CA ILE A 402 17.60 21.19 15.00
C ILE A 402 17.42 21.81 16.38
N TYR A 403 18.31 22.73 16.77
CA TYR A 403 18.22 23.39 18.07
C TYR A 403 16.86 24.08 18.29
N GLN A 404 16.32 24.71 17.24
CA GLN A 404 15.02 25.36 17.32
C GLN A 404 13.84 24.38 17.39
N ASN A 405 13.90 23.26 16.66
CA ASN A 405 12.82 22.27 16.69
C ASN A 405 12.81 21.45 17.98
N ASP A 406 13.97 21.11 18.53
CA ASP A 406 14.07 20.45 19.84
C ASP A 406 13.43 21.34 20.92
N TYR A 407 13.64 22.66 20.84
CA TYR A 407 13.02 23.62 21.75
C TYR A 407 11.49 23.69 21.58
N ILE A 408 10.98 23.70 20.35
CA ILE A 408 9.53 23.73 20.08
C ILE A 408 8.85 22.46 20.61
N ASN A 409 9.43 21.28 20.36
CA ASN A 409 8.89 20.01 20.85
C ASN A 409 8.89 19.94 22.38
N LEU A 410 9.93 20.46 23.05
CA LEU A 410 9.97 20.57 24.51
C LEU A 410 8.85 21.49 25.04
N THR A 411 8.62 22.61 24.37
CA THR A 411 7.64 23.61 24.80
C THR A 411 6.20 23.13 24.57
N GLU A 412 5.94 22.38 23.50
CA GLU A 412 4.64 21.74 23.28
C GLU A 412 4.39 20.62 24.28
N SER A 413 5.38 19.75 24.53
CA SER A 413 5.34 18.71 25.57
C SER A 413 4.99 19.28 26.97
N ILE A 414 5.65 20.39 27.36
CA ILE A 414 5.35 21.07 28.63
C ILE A 414 3.92 21.64 28.64
N LYS A 415 3.42 22.17 27.52
CA LYS A 415 2.05 22.68 27.43
C LYS A 415 0.98 21.58 27.49
N THR A 416 1.23 20.40 26.93
CA THR A 416 0.31 19.26 27.06
C THR A 416 0.28 18.74 28.50
N ASN A 417 1.45 18.62 29.15
CA ASN A 417 1.54 18.17 30.53
C ASN A 417 0.90 19.18 31.52
N LEU A 418 1.04 20.49 31.29
CA LEU A 418 0.39 21.51 32.13
C LEU A 418 -1.15 21.50 31.98
N LYS A 419 -1.68 21.16 30.80
CA LYS A 419 -3.13 21.02 30.60
C LYS A 419 -3.72 19.78 31.28
N GLU A 420 -2.93 18.72 31.49
CA GLU A 420 -3.37 17.57 32.28
C GLU A 420 -3.41 17.89 33.78
N PHE A 421 -2.55 18.80 34.27
CA PHE A 421 -2.59 19.27 35.67
C PHE A 421 -3.77 20.19 36.00
N ASP A 422 -4.25 20.99 35.03
CA ASP A 422 -5.40 21.90 35.23
C ASP A 422 -6.77 21.19 35.29
N HIS A 423 -6.82 19.86 35.11
CA HIS A 423 -8.04 19.05 35.20
C HIS A 423 -8.15 18.22 36.49
N GLU A 424 -7.18 18.29 37.40
CA GLU A 424 -7.21 17.60 38.71
C GLU A 424 -7.39 18.55 39.92
N SER A 425 -7.69 19.83 39.71
CA SER A 425 -7.99 20.80 40.80
C SER A 425 -9.47 21.13 40.94
#